data_AF-A0A832T8P8-F1
#
_entry.id   AF-A0A832T8P8-F1
#
_cell.length_a   1.000
_cell.length_b   1.000
_cell.length_c   1.000
_cell.angle_alpha   90.00
_cell.angle_beta   90.00
_cell.angle_gamma   90.00
#
_symmetry.space_group_name_H-M   'P 1'
#
loop_
_entity.id
_entity.type
_entity.pdbx_description
1 polymer ?
#
loop_
_entity_poly.entity_id
_entity_poly.type
_entity_poly.pdbx_seq_one_letter_code
_entity_poly.pdbx_strand_id
1 'polypeptide(L)'
;MSETLTLSDAKSIIENQIEELAKRNKEPEWMTKIRYKALEEFMKAPLNDPVIDEETLLNFIAKPEIEGIPEKVESLDDLPPEMKDLLDRLGINEVEQKYIAGLAVQTDTGVIYNQFLQEWAKKGLIVLPTEEAVRRYPDIMKEHFLKLFKAGESKLTAYHIAIWNGGIFLYVKENLKVPFPLHLFFLIQESSLAQAPHITIIAEKNSEVHLIEGCTAPILVRHSLHLDMTEAYLHENAKVRLTVLQNWPEYVHTRPMTRAKVGRNAEFINTTVSLGAGKSNIANPKYWVGENGYVELNGVILGQKDWYIDLGGEMHLQGEGGRGINASKSVIMDESTVITRGKIVAEAKKTKGHISCDALLLSDKARMETYPGLVSLVDEAELSHEAAIGKIKEEELFYLMSRGLSEEKATQLIVKGFVEPMLKDIPIEFVVEIKKIIELAVSGGF
;
A
#
# COMPACT_ATOMS: atom_id res chain seq x y z
N MET A 1 -36.93 -2.90 -6.23
CA MET A 1 -36.41 -1.61 -6.72
C MET A 1 -35.51 -1.11 -5.61
N SER A 2 -34.19 -1.25 -5.75
CA SER A 2 -33.26 -0.64 -4.81
C SER A 2 -33.40 0.87 -4.94
N GLU A 3 -33.65 1.58 -3.84
CA GLU A 3 -33.61 3.04 -3.85
C GLU A 3 -32.22 3.49 -4.29
N THR A 4 -32.14 4.31 -5.33
CA THR A 4 -30.88 4.92 -5.76
C THR A 4 -30.42 5.88 -4.67
N LEU A 5 -29.31 5.55 -4.02
CA LEU A 5 -28.72 6.39 -2.98
C LEU A 5 -28.32 7.75 -3.56
N THR A 6 -28.61 8.81 -2.82
CA THR A 6 -28.23 10.18 -3.20
C THR A 6 -27.01 10.65 -2.42
N LEU A 7 -26.34 11.70 -2.91
CA LEU A 7 -25.28 12.39 -2.17
C LEU A 7 -25.77 12.93 -0.80
N SER A 8 -27.06 13.24 -0.67
CA SER A 8 -27.64 13.67 0.61
C SER A 8 -27.73 12.53 1.62
N ASP A 9 -28.05 11.32 1.14
CA ASP A 9 -28.08 10.11 1.98
C ASP A 9 -26.67 9.77 2.44
N ALA A 10 -25.71 9.80 1.50
CA ALA A 10 -24.29 9.58 1.78
C ALA A 10 -23.75 10.56 2.82
N LYS A 11 -24.11 11.86 2.68
CA LYS A 11 -23.76 12.87 3.66
C LYS A 11 -24.25 12.50 5.06
N SER A 12 -25.53 12.15 5.18
CA SER A 12 -26.14 11.79 6.47
C SER A 12 -25.50 10.54 7.07
N ILE A 13 -25.15 9.54 6.24
CA ILE A 13 -24.43 8.34 6.67
C ILE A 13 -23.04 8.70 7.20
N ILE A 14 -22.28 9.54 6.48
CA ILE A 14 -20.96 9.98 6.90
C ILE A 14 -21.03 10.81 8.19
N GLU A 15 -22.03 11.69 8.34
CA GLU A 15 -22.24 12.44 9.59
C GLU A 15 -22.42 11.50 10.79
N ASN A 16 -23.27 10.48 10.65
CA ASN A 16 -23.45 9.46 11.69
C ASN A 16 -22.16 8.69 11.98
N GLN A 17 -21.40 8.30 10.94
CA GLN A 17 -20.10 7.63 11.11
C GLN A 17 -19.10 8.52 11.86
N ILE A 18 -19.05 9.82 11.56
CA ILE A 18 -18.18 10.78 12.26
C ILE A 18 -18.54 10.84 13.75
N GLU A 19 -19.84 10.90 14.08
CA GLU A 19 -20.31 10.93 15.47
C GLU A 19 -19.97 9.64 16.21
N GLU A 20 -20.19 8.48 15.58
CA GLU A 20 -19.85 7.17 16.13
C GLU A 20 -18.34 7.04 16.38
N LEU A 21 -17.50 7.41 15.40
CA LEU A 21 -16.04 7.38 15.51
C LEU A 21 -15.55 8.32 16.61
N ALA A 22 -16.04 9.57 16.63
CA ALA A 22 -15.66 10.55 17.64
C ALA A 22 -15.98 10.07 19.07
N LYS A 23 -17.16 9.46 19.25
CA LYS A 23 -17.59 8.89 20.53
C LYS A 23 -16.80 7.63 20.91
N ARG A 24 -16.68 6.67 19.99
CA ARG A 24 -15.98 5.39 20.19
C ARG A 24 -14.52 5.61 20.56
N ASN A 25 -13.84 6.47 19.81
CA ASN A 25 -12.41 6.69 19.95
C ASN A 25 -12.08 7.76 21.00
N LYS A 26 -13.09 8.44 21.57
CA LYS A 26 -12.92 9.60 22.48
C LYS A 26 -12.03 10.67 21.85
N GLU A 27 -12.35 11.02 20.60
CA GLU A 27 -11.51 11.92 19.81
C GLU A 27 -11.44 13.34 20.41
N PRO A 28 -10.28 14.01 20.32
CA PRO A 28 -10.17 15.41 20.66
C PRO A 28 -10.89 16.28 19.61
N GLU A 29 -11.46 17.40 20.04
CA GLU A 29 -12.29 18.29 19.22
C GLU A 29 -11.64 18.71 17.88
N TRP A 30 -10.31 18.89 17.86
CA TRP A 30 -9.58 19.28 16.66
C TRP A 30 -9.67 18.22 15.55
N MET A 31 -9.71 16.93 15.90
CA MET A 31 -9.79 15.84 14.94
C MET A 31 -11.20 15.75 14.37
N THR A 32 -12.23 15.84 15.22
CA THR A 32 -13.63 15.87 14.78
C THR A 32 -13.90 17.03 13.83
N LYS A 33 -13.32 18.22 14.09
CA LYS A 33 -13.41 19.37 13.16
C LYS A 33 -12.80 19.08 11.78
N ILE A 34 -11.68 18.35 11.72
CA ILE A 34 -11.07 17.94 10.46
C ILE A 34 -11.99 16.98 9.70
N ARG A 35 -12.64 16.03 10.39
CA ARG A 35 -13.58 15.09 9.77
C ARG A 35 -14.76 15.82 9.12
N TYR A 36 -15.40 16.75 9.83
CA TYR A 36 -16.51 17.54 9.27
C TYR A 36 -16.07 18.43 8.10
N LYS A 37 -14.88 19.04 8.16
CA LYS A 37 -14.34 19.78 7.03
C LYS A 37 -14.13 18.88 5.81
N ALA A 38 -13.66 17.65 6.01
CA ALA A 38 -13.50 16.69 4.93
C ALA A 38 -14.84 16.23 4.34
N LEU A 39 -15.88 16.09 5.17
CA LEU A 39 -17.24 15.86 4.69
C LEU A 39 -17.75 17.03 3.80
N GLU A 40 -17.48 18.29 4.18
CA GLU A 40 -17.82 19.43 3.31
C GLU A 40 -17.09 19.37 1.96
N GLU A 41 -15.82 18.96 1.96
CA GLU A 41 -15.04 18.75 0.74
C GLU A 41 -15.58 17.57 -0.09
N PHE A 42 -16.01 16.48 0.53
CA PHE A 42 -16.58 15.31 -0.14
C PHE A 42 -17.78 15.69 -1.03
N MET A 43 -18.61 16.63 -0.58
CA MET A 43 -19.79 17.07 -1.32
C MET A 43 -19.47 17.78 -2.63
N LYS A 44 -18.29 18.42 -2.74
CA LYS A 44 -17.92 19.27 -3.89
C LYS A 44 -16.71 18.78 -4.68
N ALA A 45 -15.86 17.95 -4.08
CA ALA A 45 -14.67 17.42 -4.72
C ALA A 45 -15.05 16.56 -5.94
N PRO A 46 -14.20 16.50 -6.97
CA PRO A 46 -14.41 15.60 -8.09
C PRO A 46 -14.10 14.16 -7.68
N LEU A 47 -14.76 13.16 -8.28
CA LEU A 47 -14.43 11.76 -8.04
C LEU A 47 -13.10 11.37 -8.70
N ASN A 48 -12.95 11.69 -10.00
CA ASN A 48 -11.76 11.44 -10.80
C ASN A 48 -11.18 10.01 -10.67
N ASP A 49 -12.05 9.01 -10.60
CA ASP A 49 -11.69 7.59 -10.59
C ASP A 49 -12.11 6.95 -11.92
N PRO A 50 -11.23 6.22 -12.63
CA PRO A 50 -11.55 5.64 -13.93
C PRO A 50 -12.38 4.34 -13.84
N VAL A 51 -12.52 3.75 -12.65
CA VAL A 51 -13.22 2.47 -12.44
C VAL A 51 -14.46 2.63 -11.57
N ILE A 52 -14.36 3.40 -10.49
CA ILE A 52 -15.47 3.64 -9.54
C ILE A 52 -16.21 4.90 -9.98
N ASP A 53 -17.48 4.76 -10.36
CA ASP A 53 -18.38 5.88 -10.58
C ASP A 53 -19.05 6.34 -9.28
N GLU A 54 -19.83 7.42 -9.36
CA GLU A 54 -20.47 8.00 -8.17
C GLU A 54 -21.46 7.03 -7.54
N GLU A 55 -22.27 6.32 -8.32
CA GLU A 55 -23.23 5.33 -7.82
C GLU A 55 -22.52 4.20 -7.05
N THR A 56 -21.45 3.64 -7.60
CA THR A 56 -20.66 2.60 -6.95
C THR A 56 -20.02 3.11 -5.65
N LEU A 57 -19.49 4.33 -5.65
CA LEU A 57 -18.97 4.95 -4.43
C LEU A 57 -20.06 5.10 -3.36
N LEU A 58 -21.25 5.57 -3.73
CA LEU A 58 -22.36 5.71 -2.79
C LEU A 58 -22.79 4.36 -2.21
N ASN A 59 -22.76 3.29 -3.02
CA ASN A 59 -23.01 1.93 -2.54
C ASN A 59 -21.94 1.43 -1.57
N PHE A 60 -20.66 1.82 -1.73
CA PHE A 60 -19.63 1.51 -0.73
C PHE A 60 -19.82 2.27 0.59
N ILE A 61 -20.39 3.48 0.54
CA ILE A 61 -20.67 4.31 1.72
C ILE A 61 -21.91 3.78 2.46
N ALA A 62 -22.91 3.33 1.72
CA ALA A 62 -24.11 2.74 2.30
C ALA A 62 -23.84 1.35 2.84
N LYS A 63 -24.35 1.08 4.05
CA LYS A 63 -24.13 -0.16 4.80
C LYS A 63 -24.33 -1.43 3.94
N PRO A 64 -23.32 -2.31 3.79
CA PRO A 64 -23.53 -3.69 3.36
C PRO A 64 -23.99 -4.56 4.54
N GLU A 65 -24.83 -5.57 4.26
CA GLU A 65 -25.34 -6.58 5.20
C GLU A 65 -24.20 -7.38 5.87
N ILE A 66 -24.36 -7.72 7.16
CA ILE A 66 -23.40 -8.52 7.94
C ILE A 66 -24.00 -9.92 8.19
N GLU A 67 -23.25 -10.98 7.89
CA GLU A 67 -23.35 -12.27 8.57
C GLU A 67 -21.96 -12.78 8.99
N GLY A 68 -21.77 -13.07 10.28
CA GLY A 68 -20.93 -14.19 10.72
C GLY A 68 -19.51 -13.95 11.26
N ILE A 69 -19.03 -12.72 11.51
CA ILE A 69 -17.66 -12.50 12.05
C ILE A 69 -17.72 -12.13 13.55
N PRO A 70 -16.90 -12.75 14.43
CA PRO A 70 -16.93 -12.47 15.86
C PRO A 70 -16.48 -11.03 16.20
N GLU A 71 -17.19 -10.39 17.14
CA GLU A 71 -17.02 -8.98 17.56
C GLU A 71 -15.67 -8.64 18.21
N LYS A 72 -14.78 -9.62 18.46
CA LYS A 72 -13.51 -9.38 19.15
C LYS A 72 -12.48 -10.48 18.88
N VAL A 73 -11.31 -10.09 18.38
CA VAL A 73 -10.11 -10.94 18.31
C VAL A 73 -9.06 -10.30 19.21
N GLU A 74 -8.80 -10.91 20.37
CA GLU A 74 -7.84 -10.40 21.35
C GLU A 74 -6.47 -11.10 21.22
N SER A 75 -6.44 -12.26 20.56
CA SER A 75 -5.25 -13.08 20.35
C SER A 75 -5.28 -13.76 18.98
N LEU A 76 -4.13 -14.28 18.53
CA LEU A 76 -4.04 -15.11 17.32
C LEU A 76 -4.92 -16.38 17.42
N ASP A 77 -5.19 -16.85 18.63
CA ASP A 77 -6.03 -18.02 18.88
C ASP A 77 -7.52 -17.76 18.61
N ASP A 78 -7.94 -16.49 18.62
CA ASP A 78 -9.33 -16.08 18.37
C ASP A 78 -9.64 -15.93 16.87
N LEU A 79 -8.65 -16.15 15.99
CA LEU A 79 -8.84 -16.04 14.54
C LEU A 79 -9.74 -17.18 14.00
N PRO A 80 -10.72 -16.86 13.14
CA PRO A 80 -11.45 -17.84 12.34
C PRO A 80 -10.58 -18.91 11.66
N PRO A 81 -11.08 -20.16 11.53
CA PRO A 81 -10.32 -21.28 10.97
C PRO A 81 -9.71 -21.00 9.59
N GLU A 82 -10.43 -20.28 8.72
CA GLU A 82 -9.97 -19.90 7.38
C GLU A 82 -8.77 -18.95 7.45
N MET A 83 -8.68 -18.13 8.50
CA MET A 83 -7.57 -17.21 8.71
C MET A 83 -6.37 -17.90 9.36
N LYS A 84 -6.60 -18.89 10.23
CA LYS A 84 -5.52 -19.78 10.71
C LYS A 84 -4.92 -20.57 9.55
N ASP A 85 -5.75 -21.13 8.66
CA ASP A 85 -5.27 -21.79 7.43
C ASP A 85 -4.49 -20.84 6.52
N LEU A 86 -4.92 -19.57 6.40
CA LEU A 86 -4.16 -18.56 5.66
C LEU A 86 -2.78 -18.31 6.30
N LEU A 87 -2.71 -18.11 7.62
CA LEU A 87 -1.44 -17.93 8.33
C LEU A 87 -0.51 -19.16 8.17
N ASP A 88 -1.08 -20.37 8.26
CA ASP A 88 -0.36 -21.62 8.04
C ASP A 88 0.14 -21.75 6.59
N ARG A 89 -0.69 -21.37 5.61
CA ARG A 89 -0.33 -21.34 4.18
C ARG A 89 0.72 -20.28 3.84
N LEU A 90 0.71 -19.15 4.54
CA LEU A 90 1.74 -18.12 4.46
C LEU A 90 3.05 -18.60 5.13
N GLY A 91 3.08 -19.78 5.74
CA GLY A 91 4.28 -20.36 6.31
C GLY A 91 4.69 -19.75 7.64
N ILE A 92 3.79 -18.97 8.29
CA ILE A 92 3.99 -18.36 9.59
C ILE A 92 3.89 -19.45 10.66
N ASN A 93 4.94 -20.28 10.77
CA ASN A 93 4.99 -21.44 11.65
C ASN A 93 4.88 -21.03 13.13
N GLU A 94 4.47 -21.95 14.02
CA GLU A 94 4.38 -21.75 15.49
C GLU A 94 5.68 -21.20 16.13
N VAL A 95 6.83 -21.41 15.49
CA VAL A 95 8.12 -20.87 15.93
C VAL A 95 8.29 -19.41 15.54
N GLU A 96 7.84 -19.03 14.34
CA GLU A 96 7.76 -17.63 13.91
C GLU A 96 6.68 -16.89 14.69
N GLN A 97 5.58 -17.52 15.11
CA GLN A 97 4.60 -16.93 16.05
C GLN A 97 5.24 -16.39 17.34
N LYS A 98 6.35 -17.00 17.81
CA LYS A 98 7.15 -16.52 18.95
C LYS A 98 8.16 -15.42 18.59
N TYR A 99 8.48 -15.28 17.30
CA TYR A 99 9.45 -14.33 16.74
C TYR A 99 8.84 -13.35 15.73
N ILE A 100 7.49 -13.22 15.66
CA ILE A 100 6.82 -12.07 15.03
C ILE A 100 7.03 -10.87 15.96
N ALA A 101 8.30 -10.48 16.04
CA ALA A 101 8.87 -9.49 16.90
C ALA A 101 8.48 -8.14 16.31
N GLY A 102 7.31 -7.66 16.72
CA GLY A 102 6.72 -6.43 16.20
C GLY A 102 5.47 -6.64 15.35
N LEU A 103 4.83 -7.83 15.40
CA LEU A 103 3.50 -7.99 14.84
C LEU A 103 2.53 -7.05 15.55
N ALA A 104 2.02 -6.07 14.83
CA ALA A 104 0.73 -5.51 15.13
C ALA A 104 -0.26 -6.14 14.16
N VAL A 105 -1.03 -7.12 14.63
CA VAL A 105 -2.27 -7.48 13.93
C VAL A 105 -3.23 -6.34 14.19
N GLN A 106 -3.52 -5.57 13.16
CA GLN A 106 -4.58 -4.58 13.23
C GLN A 106 -5.89 -5.27 12.88
N THR A 107 -6.71 -5.43 13.91
CA THR A 107 -8.13 -5.76 13.79
C THR A 107 -8.92 -4.45 13.83
N ASP A 108 -10.21 -4.48 13.49
CA ASP A 108 -11.08 -3.30 13.59
C ASP A 108 -11.17 -2.73 15.02
N THR A 109 -10.67 -3.48 16.01
CA THR A 109 -10.79 -3.19 17.44
C THR A 109 -9.45 -3.05 18.20
N GLY A 110 -8.28 -3.20 17.55
CA GLY A 110 -7.00 -2.94 18.23
C GLY A 110 -5.73 -3.47 17.56
N VAL A 111 -4.61 -3.30 18.27
CA VAL A 111 -3.29 -3.85 17.93
C VAL A 111 -2.87 -4.83 19.02
N ILE A 112 -2.56 -6.07 18.65
CA ILE A 112 -2.04 -7.08 19.60
C ILE A 112 -0.62 -6.67 20.01
N TYR A 113 -0.47 -6.16 21.23
CA TYR A 113 0.80 -5.67 21.77
C TYR A 113 1.61 -6.82 22.38
N ASN A 114 2.75 -7.17 21.78
CA ASN A 114 3.71 -8.10 22.41
C ASN A 114 4.69 -7.35 23.35
N GLN A 115 5.20 -8.02 24.38
CA GLN A 115 6.17 -7.52 25.38
C GLN A 115 7.38 -6.84 24.73
N PHE A 116 7.73 -7.25 23.51
CA PHE A 116 8.74 -6.65 22.67
C PHE A 116 8.53 -5.15 22.41
N LEU A 117 7.32 -4.73 22.00
CA LEU A 117 7.04 -3.33 21.70
C LEU A 117 7.13 -2.45 22.95
N GLN A 118 6.82 -3.01 24.12
CA GLN A 118 6.97 -2.30 25.39
C GLN A 118 8.44 -2.03 25.74
N GLU A 119 9.34 -2.98 25.48
CA GLU A 119 10.78 -2.79 25.69
C GLU A 119 11.38 -1.80 24.68
N TRP A 120 10.92 -1.83 23.42
CA TRP A 120 11.37 -0.90 22.39
C TRP A 120 10.79 0.51 22.54
N ALA A 121 9.59 0.65 23.12
CA ALA A 121 9.03 1.95 23.51
C ALA A 121 9.94 2.70 24.48
N LYS A 122 10.58 1.99 25.43
CA LYS A 122 11.57 2.59 26.35
C LYS A 122 12.81 3.13 25.61
N LYS A 123 13.14 2.56 24.45
CA LYS A 123 14.24 2.99 23.58
C LYS A 123 13.84 4.09 22.59
N GLY A 124 12.56 4.45 22.53
CA GLY A 124 12.03 5.50 21.66
C GLY A 124 11.42 5.01 20.34
N LEU A 125 11.07 3.72 20.23
CA LEU A 125 10.24 3.19 19.14
C LEU A 125 8.78 3.11 19.60
N ILE A 126 7.92 3.98 19.07
CA ILE A 126 6.49 3.98 19.40
C ILE A 126 5.73 3.40 18.21
N VAL A 127 4.94 2.35 18.46
CA VAL A 127 4.06 1.73 17.48
C VAL A 127 2.67 1.64 18.10
N LEU A 128 1.72 2.44 17.66
CA LEU A 128 0.39 2.53 18.27
C LEU A 128 -0.70 2.56 17.20
N PRO A 129 -1.94 2.15 17.53
CA PRO A 129 -3.09 2.53 16.72
C PRO A 129 -3.13 4.04 16.52
N THR A 130 -3.41 4.49 15.30
CA THR A 130 -3.42 5.92 14.95
C THR A 130 -4.41 6.72 15.81
N GLU A 131 -5.56 6.14 16.17
CA GLU A 131 -6.55 6.73 17.08
C GLU A 131 -6.00 6.98 18.48
N GLU A 132 -5.14 6.09 18.96
CA GLU A 132 -4.49 6.25 20.24
C GLU A 132 -3.43 7.36 20.18
N ALA A 133 -2.67 7.43 19.08
CA ALA A 133 -1.69 8.48 18.87
C ALA A 133 -2.31 9.87 18.82
N VAL A 134 -3.47 10.02 18.14
CA VAL A 134 -4.26 11.27 18.11
C VAL A 134 -4.58 11.80 19.51
N ARG A 135 -4.81 10.91 20.48
CA ARG A 135 -5.11 11.27 21.88
C ARG A 135 -3.87 11.46 22.74
N ARG A 136 -2.89 10.56 22.62
CA ARG A 136 -1.71 10.52 23.49
C ARG A 136 -0.60 11.50 23.09
N TYR A 137 -0.50 11.80 21.79
CA TYR A 137 0.54 12.66 21.23
C TYR A 137 -0.06 13.77 20.35
N PRO A 138 -0.99 14.59 20.89
CA PRO A 138 -1.75 15.54 20.08
C PRO A 138 -0.87 16.59 19.40
N ASP A 139 0.27 16.97 19.99
CA ASP A 139 1.16 17.98 19.41
C ASP A 139 1.87 17.43 18.16
N ILE A 140 2.42 16.21 18.25
CA ILE A 140 3.06 15.53 17.12
C ILE A 140 2.03 15.25 16.01
N MET A 141 0.84 14.75 16.38
CA MET A 141 -0.22 14.44 15.42
C MET A 141 -0.76 15.69 14.72
N LYS A 142 -0.95 16.80 15.43
CA LYS A 142 -1.37 18.06 14.80
C LYS A 142 -0.35 18.62 13.81
N GLU A 143 0.92 18.29 13.96
CA GLU A 143 1.99 18.72 13.06
C GLU A 143 2.11 17.82 11.82
N HIS A 144 1.85 16.51 11.95
CA HIS A 144 2.16 15.51 10.91
C HIS A 144 0.93 14.81 10.31
N PHE A 145 -0.12 14.58 11.08
CA PHE A 145 -1.29 13.83 10.62
C PHE A 145 -2.15 14.67 9.67
N LEU A 146 -2.49 14.09 8.52
CA LEU A 146 -3.33 14.64 7.46
C LEU A 146 -2.80 15.97 6.91
N LYS A 147 -1.49 16.06 6.66
CA LYS A 147 -0.84 17.28 6.11
C LYS A 147 -0.32 17.13 4.70
N LEU A 148 0.02 15.92 4.29
CA LEU A 148 0.42 15.62 2.93
C LEU A 148 -0.80 15.42 2.04
N PHE A 149 -1.95 15.02 2.59
CA PHE A 149 -3.22 14.89 1.89
C PHE A 149 -4.11 16.12 2.08
N LYS A 150 -4.78 16.56 1.00
CA LYS A 150 -5.81 17.60 1.08
C LYS A 150 -7.17 17.01 0.72
N ALA A 151 -8.16 17.21 1.58
CA ALA A 151 -9.51 16.67 1.39
C ALA A 151 -10.13 17.05 0.04
N GLY A 152 -9.90 18.26 -0.47
CA GLY A 152 -10.47 18.71 -1.75
C GLY A 152 -9.85 18.11 -3.01
N GLU A 153 -8.84 17.23 -2.92
CA GLU A 153 -8.17 16.65 -4.10
C GLU A 153 -9.05 15.64 -4.85
N SER A 154 -9.84 14.85 -4.12
CA SER A 154 -10.83 13.94 -4.69
C SER A 154 -11.92 13.57 -3.67
N LYS A 155 -13.07 13.08 -4.12
CA LYS A 155 -14.10 12.51 -3.22
C LYS A 155 -13.55 11.38 -2.37
N LEU A 156 -12.71 10.50 -2.92
CA LEU A 156 -12.10 9.39 -2.18
C LEU A 156 -11.17 9.89 -1.08
N THR A 157 -10.37 10.93 -1.35
CA THR A 157 -9.51 11.55 -0.34
C THR A 157 -10.33 12.25 0.74
N ALA A 158 -11.37 12.98 0.35
CA ALA A 158 -12.29 13.60 1.30
C ALA A 158 -12.98 12.57 2.20
N TYR A 159 -13.48 11.48 1.60
CA TYR A 159 -14.14 10.39 2.31
C TYR A 159 -13.18 9.72 3.29
N HIS A 160 -11.97 9.33 2.87
CA HIS A 160 -10.93 8.81 3.75
C HIS A 160 -10.72 9.72 4.96
N ILE A 161 -10.48 11.02 4.74
CA ILE A 161 -10.20 11.96 5.83
C ILE A 161 -11.40 12.10 6.78
N ALA A 162 -12.63 12.00 6.26
CA ALA A 162 -13.83 12.05 7.08
C ALA A 162 -13.99 10.81 7.96
N ILE A 163 -13.70 9.62 7.43
CA ILE A 163 -14.09 8.34 8.04
C ILE A 163 -12.94 7.42 8.42
N TRP A 164 -11.67 7.87 8.28
CA TRP A 164 -10.50 7.03 8.55
C TRP A 164 -10.66 6.29 9.87
N ASN A 165 -10.33 5.00 9.80
CA ASN A 165 -10.47 4.02 10.85
C ASN A 165 -9.28 3.07 10.74
N GLY A 166 -8.65 2.81 11.88
CA GLY A 166 -7.40 2.08 11.95
C GLY A 166 -6.20 2.80 11.33
N GLY A 167 -5.19 2.00 10.99
CA GLY A 167 -3.84 2.44 10.69
C GLY A 167 -2.92 2.45 11.92
N ILE A 168 -1.64 2.71 11.64
CA ILE A 168 -0.57 2.66 12.64
C ILE A 168 0.23 3.97 12.66
N PHE A 169 0.46 4.46 13.87
CA PHE A 169 1.42 5.50 14.16
C PHE A 169 2.77 4.88 14.55
N LEU A 170 3.76 5.09 13.70
CA LEU A 170 5.14 4.66 13.89
C LEU A 170 6.02 5.90 14.11
N TYR A 171 6.57 6.04 15.31
CA TYR A 171 7.55 7.08 15.64
C TYR A 171 8.87 6.45 16.05
N VAL A 172 9.96 6.84 15.39
CA VAL A 172 11.31 6.35 15.62
C VAL A 172 12.19 7.51 16.07
N LYS A 173 12.61 7.48 17.33
CA LYS A 173 13.43 8.53 17.95
C LYS A 173 14.79 8.70 17.27
N GLU A 174 15.35 9.91 17.41
CA GLU A 174 16.68 10.26 16.93
C GLU A 174 17.74 9.23 17.33
N ASN A 175 18.61 8.87 16.38
CA ASN A 175 19.69 7.88 16.47
C ASN A 175 19.23 6.43 16.73
N LEU A 176 17.94 6.15 16.80
CA LEU A 176 17.44 4.79 17.01
C LEU A 176 17.46 4.00 15.69
N LYS A 177 18.18 2.88 15.69
CA LYS A 177 18.18 1.92 14.59
C LYS A 177 17.46 0.65 15.03
N VAL A 178 16.38 0.32 14.35
CA VAL A 178 15.60 -0.90 14.58
C VAL A 178 16.22 -2.01 13.72
N PRO A 179 16.87 -3.03 14.31
CA PRO A 179 17.69 -3.99 13.57
C PRO A 179 16.88 -5.12 12.90
N PHE A 180 15.55 -5.06 12.95
CA PHE A 180 14.63 -6.04 12.38
C PHE A 180 13.46 -5.32 11.71
N PRO A 181 12.80 -5.95 10.73
CA PRO A 181 11.55 -5.44 10.18
C PRO A 181 10.42 -5.51 11.20
N LEU A 182 9.57 -4.48 11.18
CA LEU A 182 8.28 -4.45 11.90
C LEU A 182 7.20 -4.94 10.94
N HIS A 183 6.45 -5.96 11.33
CA HIS A 183 5.38 -6.51 10.51
C HIS A 183 4.02 -6.00 10.97
N LEU A 184 3.28 -5.37 10.06
CA LEU A 184 1.89 -4.97 10.24
C LEU A 184 1.05 -5.88 9.37
N PHE A 185 0.04 -6.52 9.95
CA PHE A 185 -0.94 -7.25 9.17
C PHE A 185 -2.29 -6.60 9.37
N PHE A 186 -2.85 -6.07 8.29
CA PHE A 186 -4.20 -5.55 8.26
C PHE A 186 -5.17 -6.69 7.95
N LEU A 187 -6.03 -6.99 8.90
CA LEU A 187 -7.03 -8.03 8.77
C LEU A 187 -8.42 -7.38 8.75
N ILE A 188 -9.11 -7.49 7.62
CA ILE A 188 -10.47 -6.96 7.44
C ILE A 188 -11.44 -7.87 8.23
N GLN A 189 -12.05 -7.40 9.32
CA GLN A 189 -13.00 -8.20 10.12
C GLN A 189 -14.45 -7.69 10.01
N GLU A 190 -14.66 -6.38 9.87
CA GLU A 190 -15.96 -5.76 9.80
C GLU A 190 -16.20 -5.24 8.38
N SER A 191 -17.23 -5.78 7.71
CA SER A 191 -17.70 -5.29 6.40
C SER A 191 -18.44 -3.94 6.48
N SER A 192 -18.54 -3.35 7.68
CA SER A 192 -19.51 -2.29 8.00
C SER A 192 -19.03 -0.88 7.65
N LEU A 193 -17.77 -0.71 7.26
CA LEU A 193 -17.16 0.56 6.84
C LEU A 193 -16.20 0.32 5.68
N ALA A 194 -16.05 1.30 4.78
CA ALA A 194 -14.88 1.33 3.92
C ALA A 194 -13.63 1.29 4.83
N GLN A 195 -12.72 0.35 4.55
CA GLN A 195 -11.50 0.23 5.33
C GLN A 195 -10.61 1.40 4.94
N ALA A 196 -10.37 2.30 5.88
CA ALA A 196 -9.66 3.54 5.62
C ALA A 196 -8.47 3.71 6.58
N PRO A 197 -7.52 2.76 6.60
CA PRO A 197 -6.39 2.83 7.51
C PRO A 197 -5.54 4.04 7.18
N HIS A 198 -5.10 4.76 8.21
CA HIS A 198 -4.16 5.86 8.04
C HIS A 198 -2.86 5.58 8.80
N ILE A 199 -1.79 5.28 8.07
CA ILE A 199 -0.47 5.04 8.62
C ILE A 199 0.31 6.36 8.66
N THR A 200 0.95 6.65 9.79
CA THR A 200 1.83 7.80 9.93
C THR A 200 3.19 7.35 10.42
N ILE A 201 4.22 7.58 9.62
CA ILE A 201 5.61 7.22 9.91
C ILE A 201 6.39 8.51 10.17
N ILE A 202 7.00 8.63 11.34
CA ILE A 202 7.89 9.74 11.70
C ILE A 202 9.24 9.14 12.09
N ALA A 203 10.25 9.38 11.26
CA ALA A 203 11.61 8.90 11.47
C ALA A 203 12.53 10.09 11.74
N GLU A 204 12.92 10.25 13.00
CA GLU A 204 13.77 11.35 13.47
C GLU A 204 15.20 11.22 12.93
N LYS A 205 16.05 12.22 13.21
CA LYS A 205 17.41 12.28 12.68
C LYS A 205 18.22 11.01 12.94
N ASN A 206 18.97 10.56 11.93
CA ASN A 206 19.82 9.36 11.99
C ASN A 206 19.10 8.06 12.43
N SER A 207 17.77 8.01 12.38
CA SER A 207 16.99 6.82 12.72
C SER A 207 16.91 5.85 11.54
N GLU A 208 16.65 4.57 11.83
CA GLU A 208 16.51 3.53 10.80
C GLU A 208 15.42 2.54 11.18
N VAL A 209 14.49 2.29 10.26
CA VAL A 209 13.39 1.32 10.44
C VAL A 209 12.98 0.68 9.12
N HIS A 210 12.53 -0.57 9.18
CA HIS A 210 11.88 -1.27 8.08
C HIS A 210 10.48 -1.68 8.54
N LEU A 211 9.46 -1.20 7.83
CA LEU A 211 8.07 -1.55 8.03
C LEU A 211 7.59 -2.44 6.89
N ILE A 212 6.94 -3.54 7.23
CA ILE A 212 6.36 -4.48 6.29
C ILE A 212 4.87 -4.53 6.55
N GLU A 213 4.08 -4.17 5.56
CA GLU A 213 2.64 -4.17 5.59
C GLU A 213 2.12 -5.34 4.76
N GLY A 214 1.46 -6.29 5.41
CA GLY A 214 0.69 -7.36 4.76
C GLY A 214 -0.79 -7.01 4.75
N CYS A 215 -1.35 -6.86 3.56
CA CYS A 215 -2.77 -6.59 3.33
C CYS A 215 -3.41 -7.77 2.60
N THR A 216 -4.36 -8.43 3.26
CA THR A 216 -5.14 -9.54 2.70
C THR A 216 -6.59 -9.46 3.20
N ALA A 217 -7.55 -9.78 2.33
CA ALA A 217 -8.96 -9.87 2.71
C ALA A 217 -9.35 -11.32 3.01
N PRO A 218 -10.12 -11.60 4.09
CA PRO A 218 -10.86 -12.84 4.19
C PRO A 218 -11.88 -12.96 3.05
N ILE A 219 -12.10 -14.18 2.57
CA ILE A 219 -12.98 -14.50 1.42
C ILE A 219 -14.44 -14.02 1.63
N LEU A 220 -14.82 -13.72 2.87
CA LEU A 220 -16.20 -13.50 3.32
C LEU A 220 -16.78 -12.11 3.01
N VAL A 221 -15.98 -11.10 2.66
CA VAL A 221 -16.47 -9.72 2.45
C VAL A 221 -16.74 -9.47 0.97
N ARG A 222 -17.99 -9.56 0.50
CA ARG A 222 -18.33 -9.23 -0.90
C ARG A 222 -18.47 -7.71 -1.07
N HIS A 223 -17.86 -7.15 -2.12
CA HIS A 223 -17.87 -5.71 -2.48
C HIS A 223 -17.20 -4.78 -1.46
N SER A 224 -15.86 -4.83 -1.38
CA SER A 224 -15.09 -3.98 -0.47
C SER A 224 -14.24 -2.93 -1.20
N LEU A 225 -14.17 -1.74 -0.59
CA LEU A 225 -13.26 -0.67 -0.96
C LEU A 225 -12.23 -0.48 0.16
N HIS A 226 -10.96 -0.65 -0.18
CA HIS A 226 -9.82 -0.42 0.71
C HIS A 226 -9.12 0.88 0.31
N LEU A 227 -9.23 1.90 1.16
CA LEU A 227 -8.62 3.21 1.00
C LEU A 227 -7.45 3.33 1.98
N ASP A 228 -6.26 2.87 1.60
CA ASP A 228 -5.10 3.02 2.46
C ASP A 228 -4.37 4.34 2.19
N MET A 229 -4.03 5.06 3.25
CA MET A 229 -3.19 6.25 3.20
C MET A 229 -2.02 6.13 4.16
N THR A 230 -0.82 6.39 3.64
CA THR A 230 0.40 6.48 4.42
C THR A 230 1.02 7.86 4.28
N GLU A 231 1.35 8.51 5.40
CA GLU A 231 2.16 9.73 5.48
C GLU A 231 3.50 9.44 6.17
N ALA A 232 4.61 9.64 5.47
CA ALA A 232 5.94 9.44 6.01
C ALA A 232 6.76 10.74 6.07
N TYR A 233 7.36 10.99 7.22
CA TYR A 233 8.21 12.14 7.51
C TYR A 233 9.58 11.66 7.93
N LEU A 234 10.56 11.81 7.04
CA LEU A 234 11.93 11.41 7.30
C LEU A 234 12.77 12.65 7.56
N HIS A 235 13.34 12.74 8.76
CA HIS A 235 14.27 13.78 9.12
C HIS A 235 15.69 13.46 8.63
N GLU A 236 16.63 14.35 8.91
CA GLU A 236 17.99 14.28 8.40
C GLU A 236 18.68 12.93 8.63
N ASN A 237 19.27 12.35 7.58
CA ASN A 237 19.93 11.04 7.57
C ASN A 237 19.04 9.85 8.02
N ALA A 238 17.71 10.03 8.14
CA ALA A 238 16.81 8.94 8.49
C ALA A 238 16.67 7.95 7.33
N LYS A 239 16.53 6.67 7.65
CA LYS A 239 16.35 5.59 6.67
C LYS A 239 15.06 4.82 6.95
N VAL A 240 14.14 4.83 6.00
CA VAL A 240 12.89 4.08 6.13
C VAL A 240 12.75 3.16 4.91
N ARG A 241 12.48 1.88 5.19
CA ARG A 241 12.02 0.92 4.19
C ARG A 241 10.55 0.63 4.48
N LEU A 242 9.69 0.77 3.49
CA LEU A 242 8.30 0.36 3.53
C LEU A 242 8.10 -0.74 2.48
N THR A 243 7.62 -1.90 2.89
CA THR A 243 7.29 -3.00 2.00
C THR A 243 5.81 -3.30 2.12
N VAL A 244 5.02 -2.98 1.10
CA VAL A 244 3.58 -3.21 1.07
C VAL A 244 3.28 -4.44 0.22
N LEU A 245 2.62 -5.41 0.81
CA LEU A 245 2.37 -6.72 0.23
C LEU A 245 0.86 -6.92 0.16
N GLN A 246 0.33 -7.03 -1.05
CA GLN A 246 -1.11 -7.03 -1.30
C GLN A 246 -1.51 -8.31 -2.03
N ASN A 247 -2.49 -9.03 -1.49
CA ASN A 247 -3.16 -10.11 -2.19
C ASN A 247 -4.68 -9.96 -2.04
N TRP A 248 -5.35 -9.59 -3.13
CA TRP A 248 -6.77 -9.25 -3.11
C TRP A 248 -7.64 -10.21 -3.95
N PRO A 249 -8.82 -10.61 -3.44
CA PRO A 249 -9.85 -11.29 -4.22
C PRO A 249 -10.47 -10.41 -5.31
N GLU A 250 -11.09 -11.05 -6.31
CA GLU A 250 -11.67 -10.45 -7.54
C GLU A 250 -12.71 -9.35 -7.37
N TYR A 251 -13.27 -9.18 -6.18
CA TYR A 251 -14.29 -8.18 -5.90
C TYR A 251 -13.75 -6.94 -5.18
N VAL A 252 -12.47 -6.90 -4.80
CA VAL A 252 -11.90 -5.82 -3.99
C VAL A 252 -11.39 -4.68 -4.87
N HIS A 253 -11.78 -3.45 -4.51
CA HIS A 253 -11.20 -2.23 -5.06
C HIS A 253 -10.22 -1.63 -4.04
N THR A 254 -9.02 -1.25 -4.49
CA THR A 254 -7.97 -0.70 -3.62
C THR A 254 -7.42 0.62 -4.14
N ARG A 255 -7.17 1.55 -3.22
CA ARG A 255 -6.63 2.88 -3.51
C ARG A 255 -5.48 3.23 -2.56
N PRO A 256 -4.35 2.49 -2.60
CA PRO A 256 -3.23 2.77 -1.73
C PRO A 256 -2.57 4.10 -2.12
N MET A 257 -2.38 4.99 -1.15
CA MET A 257 -1.74 6.28 -1.37
C MET A 257 -0.64 6.51 -0.34
N THR A 258 0.61 6.46 -0.79
CA THR A 258 1.77 6.79 0.06
C THR A 258 2.28 8.19 -0.27
N ARG A 259 2.41 9.05 0.74
CA ARG A 259 3.05 10.36 0.61
C ARG A 259 4.22 10.46 1.56
N ALA A 260 5.36 10.97 1.09
CA ALA A 260 6.51 11.18 1.99
C ALA A 260 7.25 12.50 1.76
N LYS A 261 7.69 13.09 2.87
CA LYS A 261 8.72 14.14 2.88
C LYS A 261 10.04 13.52 3.31
N VAL A 262 11.01 13.51 2.38
CA VAL A 262 12.33 12.93 2.57
C VAL A 262 13.32 14.05 2.85
N GLY A 263 13.81 14.15 4.08
CA GLY A 263 14.72 15.19 4.53
C GLY A 263 16.13 15.09 3.94
N ARG A 264 17.02 15.98 4.41
CA ARG A 264 18.41 16.02 3.96
C ARG A 264 19.13 14.69 4.20
N ASN A 265 19.79 14.14 3.19
CA ASN A 265 20.49 12.85 3.22
C ASN A 265 19.61 11.65 3.68
N ALA A 266 18.29 11.82 3.74
CA ALA A 266 17.39 10.76 4.16
C ALA A 266 17.12 9.80 2.99
N GLU A 267 16.76 8.56 3.32
CA GLU A 267 16.53 7.48 2.35
C GLU A 267 15.14 6.88 2.61
N PHE A 268 14.27 6.92 1.60
CA PHE A 268 12.98 6.24 1.63
C PHE A 268 12.85 5.24 0.49
N ILE A 269 12.74 3.96 0.82
CA ILE A 269 12.52 2.88 -0.15
C ILE A 269 11.10 2.35 0.08
N ASN A 270 10.22 2.51 -0.91
CA ASN A 270 8.87 1.97 -0.91
C ASN A 270 8.77 0.85 -1.94
N THR A 271 8.56 -0.38 -1.48
CA THR A 271 8.40 -1.56 -2.35
C THR A 271 6.98 -2.07 -2.23
N THR A 272 6.24 -2.08 -3.33
CA THR A 272 4.88 -2.62 -3.39
C THR A 272 4.88 -3.89 -4.21
N VAL A 273 4.30 -4.94 -3.65
CA VAL A 273 4.10 -6.23 -4.30
C VAL A 273 2.60 -6.47 -4.41
N SER A 274 2.11 -6.49 -5.64
CA SER A 274 0.69 -6.66 -5.95
C SER A 274 0.46 -8.02 -6.57
N LEU A 275 -0.19 -8.89 -5.80
CA LEU A 275 -0.53 -10.27 -6.12
C LEU A 275 -2.05 -10.46 -6.15
N GLY A 276 -2.48 -11.54 -6.80
CA GLY A 276 -3.87 -11.96 -6.80
C GLY A 276 -4.62 -11.54 -8.06
N ALA A 277 -5.91 -11.27 -7.89
CA ALA A 277 -6.84 -11.07 -9.00
C ALA A 277 -7.86 -9.96 -8.70
N GLY A 278 -7.48 -8.96 -7.92
CA GLY A 278 -8.36 -7.87 -7.45
C GLY A 278 -9.23 -7.23 -8.54
N LYS A 279 -10.29 -6.50 -8.16
CA LYS A 279 -11.10 -5.82 -9.18
C LYS A 279 -10.37 -4.61 -9.76
N SER A 280 -9.87 -3.74 -8.89
CA SER A 280 -9.00 -2.64 -9.30
C SER A 280 -7.99 -2.23 -8.22
N ASN A 281 -6.81 -1.81 -8.63
CA ASN A 281 -5.81 -1.18 -7.77
C ASN A 281 -5.32 0.11 -8.42
N ILE A 282 -5.62 1.26 -7.82
CA ILE A 282 -5.21 2.57 -8.34
C ILE A 282 -4.41 3.31 -7.26
N ALA A 283 -3.11 3.50 -7.53
CA ALA A 283 -2.18 4.15 -6.61
C ALA A 283 -1.70 5.48 -7.18
N ASN A 284 -1.52 6.49 -6.32
CA ASN A 284 -0.92 7.77 -6.73
C ASN A 284 0.02 8.31 -5.64
N PRO A 285 1.15 7.63 -5.37
CA PRO A 285 2.06 8.06 -4.35
C PRO A 285 2.82 9.33 -4.76
N LYS A 286 3.16 10.16 -3.77
CA LYS A 286 3.90 11.42 -3.98
C LYS A 286 5.03 11.61 -2.99
N TYR A 287 6.20 12.01 -3.49
CA TYR A 287 7.40 12.16 -2.69
C TYR A 287 8.03 13.53 -2.89
N TRP A 288 8.39 14.20 -1.79
CA TRP A 288 9.15 15.45 -1.80
C TRP A 288 10.52 15.20 -1.21
N VAL A 289 11.56 15.33 -2.04
CA VAL A 289 12.93 14.92 -1.72
C VAL A 289 13.81 16.14 -1.50
N GLY A 290 14.37 16.24 -0.30
CA GLY A 290 15.28 17.29 0.11
C GLY A 290 16.72 17.09 -0.36
N GLU A 291 17.61 17.92 0.17
CA GLU A 291 19.03 17.97 -0.23
C GLU A 291 19.72 16.62 -0.05
N ASN A 292 20.34 16.09 -1.10
CA ASN A 292 20.97 14.76 -1.14
C ASN A 292 20.08 13.60 -0.68
N GLY A 293 18.77 13.82 -0.53
CA GLY A 293 17.79 12.80 -0.18
C GLY A 293 17.66 11.78 -1.31
N TYR A 294 17.16 10.60 -0.97
CA TYR A 294 16.97 9.50 -1.89
C TYR A 294 15.58 8.89 -1.70
N VAL A 295 14.85 8.72 -2.80
CA VAL A 295 13.62 7.95 -2.81
C VAL A 295 13.69 6.85 -3.88
N GLU A 296 13.18 5.68 -3.55
CA GLU A 296 13.04 4.57 -4.48
C GLU A 296 11.64 3.99 -4.35
N LEU A 297 10.93 3.90 -5.47
CA LEU A 297 9.64 3.23 -5.59
C LEU A 297 9.84 1.99 -6.44
N ASN A 298 9.55 0.82 -5.88
CA ASN A 298 9.65 -0.47 -6.54
C ASN A 298 8.26 -1.10 -6.63
N GLY A 299 7.80 -1.44 -7.83
CA GLY A 299 6.56 -2.17 -8.05
C GLY A 299 6.82 -3.57 -8.60
N VAL A 300 6.31 -4.61 -7.93
CA VAL A 300 6.28 -5.98 -8.45
C VAL A 300 4.83 -6.38 -8.64
N ILE A 301 4.41 -6.59 -9.89
CA ILE A 301 3.01 -6.84 -10.23
C ILE A 301 2.88 -8.21 -10.88
N LEU A 302 1.98 -9.04 -10.35
CA LEU A 302 1.53 -10.28 -10.98
C LEU A 302 0.02 -10.18 -11.24
N GLY A 303 -0.32 -9.61 -12.39
CA GLY A 303 -1.71 -9.37 -12.80
C GLY A 303 -2.35 -10.62 -13.39
N GLN A 304 -3.53 -11.01 -12.89
CA GLN A 304 -4.30 -12.18 -13.33
C GLN A 304 -5.76 -11.80 -13.59
N LYS A 305 -6.50 -12.70 -14.25
CA LYS A 305 -7.93 -12.56 -14.57
C LYS A 305 -8.23 -11.24 -15.29
N ASP A 306 -9.19 -10.45 -14.83
CA ASP A 306 -9.59 -9.16 -15.38
C ASP A 306 -9.12 -7.97 -14.51
N TRP A 307 -8.07 -8.17 -13.69
CA TRP A 307 -7.60 -7.15 -12.76
C TRP A 307 -7.13 -5.88 -13.48
N TYR A 308 -7.72 -4.74 -13.10
CA TYR A 308 -7.31 -3.41 -13.54
C TYR A 308 -6.33 -2.76 -12.55
N ILE A 309 -5.11 -2.50 -12.97
CA ILE A 309 -4.05 -1.94 -12.14
C ILE A 309 -3.57 -0.63 -12.78
N ASP A 310 -3.58 0.47 -12.02
CA ASP A 310 -3.02 1.77 -12.41
C ASP A 310 -2.12 2.30 -11.28
N LEU A 311 -0.81 2.06 -11.42
CA LEU A 311 0.17 2.43 -10.42
C LEU A 311 0.90 3.70 -10.83
N GLY A 312 0.61 4.78 -10.11
CA GLY A 312 1.31 6.05 -10.23
C GLY A 312 2.62 6.13 -9.45
N GLY A 313 3.23 7.30 -9.51
CA GLY A 313 4.35 7.69 -8.67
C GLY A 313 4.94 9.02 -9.10
N GLU A 314 4.74 10.05 -8.28
CA GLU A 314 5.28 11.39 -8.51
C GLU A 314 6.41 11.70 -7.51
N MET A 315 7.60 12.04 -8.02
CA MET A 315 8.77 12.40 -7.22
C MET A 315 9.18 13.84 -7.55
N HIS A 316 9.14 14.69 -6.54
CA HIS A 316 9.64 16.07 -6.60
C HIS A 316 11.02 16.13 -5.96
N LEU A 317 12.07 16.27 -6.78
CA LEU A 317 13.45 16.42 -6.33
C LEU A 317 13.72 17.90 -6.06
N GLN A 318 13.41 18.34 -4.84
CA GLN A 318 13.36 19.74 -4.42
C GLN A 318 14.66 20.28 -3.83
N GLY A 319 15.52 19.39 -3.31
CA GLY A 319 16.83 19.76 -2.78
C GLY A 319 17.97 19.43 -3.75
N GLU A 320 19.05 20.20 -3.66
CA GLU A 320 20.27 19.96 -4.45
C GLU A 320 20.79 18.53 -4.21
N GLY A 321 21.15 17.82 -5.27
CA GLY A 321 21.64 16.45 -5.17
C GLY A 321 20.57 15.40 -4.85
N GLY A 322 19.29 15.78 -4.79
CA GLY A 322 18.17 14.85 -4.57
C GLY A 322 18.07 13.79 -5.66
N ARG A 323 17.74 12.55 -5.27
CA ARG A 323 17.73 11.39 -6.15
C ARG A 323 16.42 10.62 -6.08
N GLY A 324 15.97 10.09 -7.21
CA GLY A 324 14.74 9.31 -7.32
C GLY A 324 14.85 8.14 -8.30
N ILE A 325 14.39 6.97 -7.90
CA ILE A 325 14.20 5.81 -8.80
C ILE A 325 12.74 5.37 -8.73
N ASN A 326 12.08 5.26 -9.88
CA ASN A 326 10.77 4.61 -10.01
C ASN A 326 10.94 3.39 -10.91
N ALA A 327 10.97 2.20 -10.31
CA ALA A 327 11.17 0.94 -11.00
C ALA A 327 9.94 0.05 -10.86
N SER A 328 9.56 -0.64 -11.93
CA SER A 328 8.48 -1.62 -11.91
C SER A 328 8.80 -2.83 -12.76
N LYS A 329 8.41 -4.01 -12.26
CA LYS A 329 8.41 -5.27 -12.99
C LYS A 329 7.02 -5.91 -12.95
N SER A 330 6.46 -6.16 -14.11
CA SER A 330 5.10 -6.70 -14.25
C SER A 330 5.09 -8.01 -15.01
N VAL A 331 4.37 -9.00 -14.51
CA VAL A 331 4.01 -10.23 -15.22
C VAL A 331 2.49 -10.20 -15.38
N ILE A 332 2.01 -10.14 -16.61
CA ILE A 332 0.62 -9.83 -16.92
C ILE A 332 -0.01 -11.02 -17.65
N MET A 333 -1.06 -11.55 -17.06
CA MET A 333 -1.69 -12.82 -17.43
C MET A 333 -3.18 -12.59 -17.72
N ASP A 334 -3.80 -13.59 -18.36
CA ASP A 334 -5.22 -13.60 -18.71
C ASP A 334 -5.67 -12.34 -19.48
N GLU A 335 -6.62 -11.57 -18.94
CA GLU A 335 -7.20 -10.35 -19.54
C GLU A 335 -6.83 -9.09 -18.72
N SER A 336 -5.85 -9.21 -17.81
CA SER A 336 -5.52 -8.14 -16.87
C SER A 336 -4.85 -6.97 -17.58
N THR A 337 -5.08 -5.77 -17.04
CA THR A 337 -4.53 -4.52 -17.56
C THR A 337 -3.66 -3.88 -16.49
N VAL A 338 -2.39 -3.63 -16.82
CA VAL A 338 -1.46 -2.90 -15.96
C VAL A 338 -1.07 -1.59 -16.61
N ILE A 339 -1.26 -0.50 -15.89
CA ILE A 339 -0.86 0.84 -16.26
C ILE A 339 0.16 1.30 -15.23
N THR A 340 1.32 1.76 -15.68
CA THR A 340 2.33 2.37 -14.81
C THR A 340 2.52 3.83 -15.20
N ARG A 341 2.38 4.74 -14.25
CA ARG A 341 2.58 6.18 -14.43
C ARG A 341 3.73 6.61 -13.53
N GLY A 342 4.83 7.05 -14.13
CA GLY A 342 5.97 7.56 -13.37
C GLY A 342 6.20 9.01 -13.73
N LYS A 343 6.30 9.90 -12.73
CA LYS A 343 6.67 11.29 -12.95
C LYS A 343 7.80 11.70 -12.02
N ILE A 344 8.91 12.17 -12.59
CA ILE A 344 10.01 12.76 -11.81
C ILE A 344 10.16 14.23 -12.23
N VAL A 345 10.06 15.11 -11.24
CA VAL A 345 10.22 16.56 -11.38
C VAL A 345 11.52 16.97 -10.69
N ALA A 346 12.52 17.40 -11.47
CA ALA A 346 13.74 17.99 -10.96
C ALA A 346 13.54 19.50 -10.75
N GLU A 347 13.49 19.93 -9.49
CA GLU A 347 13.30 21.33 -9.10
C GLU A 347 14.60 21.99 -8.62
N ALA A 348 15.64 21.19 -8.33
CA ALA A 348 16.94 21.66 -7.85
C ALA A 348 18.13 21.05 -8.63
N LYS A 349 19.28 21.73 -8.55
CA LYS A 349 20.52 21.38 -9.26
C LYS A 349 21.07 20.01 -8.85
N LYS A 350 21.83 19.38 -9.75
CA LYS A 350 22.54 18.10 -9.52
C LYS A 350 21.62 16.95 -9.10
N THR A 351 20.32 17.07 -9.39
CA THR A 351 19.35 16.02 -9.11
C THR A 351 19.47 14.90 -10.13
N LYS A 352 19.18 13.67 -9.71
CA LYS A 352 19.20 12.50 -10.61
C LYS A 352 17.93 11.69 -10.48
N GLY A 353 17.32 11.34 -11.61
CA GLY A 353 16.07 10.61 -11.67
C GLY A 353 16.12 9.50 -12.72
N HIS A 354 15.58 8.34 -12.39
CA HIS A 354 15.46 7.24 -13.33
C HIS A 354 14.10 6.56 -13.20
N ILE A 355 13.45 6.30 -14.34
CA ILE A 355 12.20 5.53 -14.42
C ILE A 355 12.46 4.26 -15.24
N SER A 356 12.26 3.08 -14.67
CA SER A 356 12.36 1.78 -15.34
C SER A 356 11.04 1.03 -15.27
N CYS A 357 10.56 0.54 -16.42
CA CYS A 357 9.33 -0.24 -16.53
C CYS A 357 9.58 -1.49 -17.37
N ASP A 358 9.67 -2.66 -16.73
CA ASP A 358 9.76 -3.93 -17.43
C ASP A 358 8.45 -4.70 -17.32
N ALA A 359 7.97 -5.27 -18.42
CA ALA A 359 6.77 -6.10 -18.41
C ALA A 359 6.87 -7.34 -19.32
N LEU A 360 6.44 -8.47 -18.79
CA LEU A 360 6.22 -9.73 -19.51
C LEU A 360 4.72 -9.98 -19.68
N LEU A 361 4.26 -10.05 -20.93
CA LEU A 361 2.90 -10.43 -21.29
C LEU A 361 2.85 -11.93 -21.58
N LEU A 362 2.04 -12.67 -20.82
CA LEU A 362 1.88 -14.13 -20.97
C LEU A 362 0.60 -14.54 -21.70
N SER A 363 -0.26 -13.57 -22.06
CA SER A 363 -1.51 -13.77 -22.78
C SER A 363 -1.65 -12.75 -23.91
N ASP A 364 -2.36 -13.12 -24.99
CA ASP A 364 -2.71 -12.21 -26.08
C ASP A 364 -3.73 -11.14 -25.68
N LYS A 365 -4.46 -11.36 -24.58
CA LYS A 365 -5.45 -10.43 -24.03
C LYS A 365 -4.89 -9.53 -22.93
N ALA A 366 -3.71 -9.84 -22.41
CA ALA A 366 -3.02 -9.03 -21.41
C ALA A 366 -2.65 -7.67 -21.99
N ARG A 367 -2.76 -6.61 -21.19
CA ARG A 367 -2.46 -5.24 -21.61
C ARG A 367 -1.49 -4.56 -20.65
N MET A 368 -0.47 -3.91 -21.21
CA MET A 368 0.44 -3.03 -20.50
C MET A 368 0.42 -1.63 -21.11
N GLU A 369 0.34 -0.61 -20.27
CA GLU A 369 0.54 0.78 -20.65
C GLU A 369 1.57 1.44 -19.73
N THR A 370 2.44 2.28 -20.29
CA THR A 370 3.38 3.07 -19.49
C THR A 370 3.31 4.54 -19.89
N TYR A 371 3.23 5.40 -18.88
CA TYR A 371 3.15 6.85 -19.03
C TYR A 371 4.26 7.52 -18.20
N PRO A 372 5.51 7.55 -18.70
CA PRO A 372 6.62 8.23 -18.05
C PRO A 372 6.55 9.75 -18.28
N GLY A 373 6.91 10.51 -17.26
CA GLY A 373 6.99 11.97 -17.29
C GLY A 373 8.27 12.45 -16.63
N LEU A 374 9.20 12.97 -17.43
CA LEU A 374 10.42 13.60 -16.91
C LEU A 374 10.30 15.10 -17.09
N VAL A 375 10.37 15.85 -16.00
CA VAL A 375 10.27 17.31 -16.00
C VAL A 375 11.52 17.87 -15.34
N SER A 376 12.34 18.60 -16.10
CA SER A 376 13.44 19.37 -15.53
C SER A 376 13.12 20.85 -15.51
N LEU A 377 13.20 21.47 -14.32
CA LEU A 377 13.09 22.92 -14.14
C LEU A 377 14.47 23.59 -14.01
N VAL A 378 15.55 22.82 -14.13
CA VAL A 378 16.95 23.26 -14.01
C VAL A 378 17.84 22.59 -15.06
N ASP A 379 18.98 23.19 -15.39
CA ASP A 379 19.89 22.66 -16.42
C ASP A 379 20.77 21.50 -15.92
N GLU A 380 21.08 21.46 -14.62
CA GLU A 380 22.03 20.51 -14.02
C GLU A 380 21.38 19.21 -13.54
N ALA A 381 20.20 18.85 -14.06
CA ALA A 381 19.50 17.61 -13.71
C ALA A 381 19.81 16.48 -14.71
N GLU A 382 19.95 15.25 -14.19
CA GLU A 382 20.09 14.04 -14.99
C GLU A 382 18.83 13.19 -14.83
N LEU A 383 17.92 13.25 -15.80
CA LEU A 383 16.70 12.46 -15.81
C LEU A 383 16.74 11.45 -16.96
N SER A 384 16.39 10.20 -16.68
CA SER A 384 16.38 9.12 -17.68
C SER A 384 15.18 8.21 -17.52
N HIS A 385 14.81 7.53 -18.60
CA HIS A 385 13.74 6.56 -18.63
C HIS A 385 14.09 5.40 -19.56
N GLU A 386 13.74 4.19 -19.14
CA GLU A 386 13.75 2.99 -19.96
C GLU A 386 12.46 2.17 -19.75
N ALA A 387 12.03 1.48 -20.80
CA ALA A 387 10.92 0.54 -20.73
C ALA A 387 11.17 -0.65 -21.65
N ALA A 388 10.98 -1.87 -21.14
CA ALA A 388 11.05 -3.10 -21.90
C ALA A 388 9.76 -3.90 -21.70
N ILE A 389 8.86 -3.82 -22.69
CA ILE A 389 7.55 -4.47 -22.66
C ILE A 389 7.50 -5.49 -23.79
N GLY A 390 7.21 -6.75 -23.47
CA GLY A 390 7.15 -7.78 -24.49
C GLY A 390 6.66 -9.13 -24.00
N LYS A 391 6.65 -10.07 -24.92
CA LYS A 391 6.42 -11.49 -24.62
C LYS A 391 7.76 -12.19 -24.36
N ILE A 392 7.68 -13.39 -23.80
CA ILE A 392 8.84 -14.29 -23.74
C ILE A 392 9.34 -14.57 -25.16
N LYS A 393 10.66 -14.53 -25.36
CA LYS A 393 11.25 -14.82 -26.68
C LYS A 393 11.15 -16.31 -26.96
N GLU A 394 10.64 -16.66 -28.14
CA GLU A 394 10.52 -18.06 -28.59
C GLU A 394 11.87 -18.78 -28.58
N GLU A 395 12.98 -18.09 -28.85
CA GLU A 395 14.33 -18.66 -28.80
C GLU A 395 14.75 -19.07 -27.39
N GLU A 396 14.40 -18.27 -26.37
CA GLU A 396 14.71 -18.56 -24.96
C GLU A 396 13.89 -19.77 -24.49
N LEU A 397 12.62 -19.83 -24.89
CA LEU A 397 11.71 -20.95 -24.61
C LEU A 397 12.17 -22.24 -25.30
N PHE A 398 12.46 -22.17 -26.59
CA PHE A 398 12.98 -23.29 -27.38
C PHE A 398 14.29 -23.82 -26.83
N TYR A 399 15.20 -22.93 -26.43
CA TYR A 399 16.47 -23.32 -25.82
C TYR A 399 16.24 -24.14 -24.54
N LEU A 400 15.40 -23.66 -23.62
CA LEU A 400 15.09 -24.37 -22.38
C LEU A 400 14.37 -25.71 -22.63
N MET A 401 13.44 -25.75 -23.58
CA MET A 401 12.75 -26.98 -23.98
C MET A 401 13.72 -28.01 -24.60
N SER A 402 14.68 -27.55 -25.39
CA SER A 402 15.74 -28.42 -25.95
C SER A 402 16.63 -29.06 -24.87
N ARG A 403 16.66 -28.48 -23.66
CA ARG A 403 17.34 -29.04 -22.48
C ARG A 403 16.47 -30.01 -21.67
N GLY A 404 15.27 -30.34 -22.14
CA GLY A 404 14.37 -31.32 -21.54
C GLY A 404 13.34 -30.74 -20.58
N LEU A 405 13.18 -29.41 -20.52
CA LEU A 405 12.07 -28.79 -19.79
C LEU A 405 10.79 -28.85 -20.64
N SER A 406 9.63 -29.01 -19.98
CA SER A 406 8.36 -28.70 -20.62
C SER A 406 8.27 -27.19 -20.88
N GLU A 407 7.44 -26.79 -21.83
CA GLU A 407 7.14 -25.36 -22.10
C GLU A 407 6.72 -24.63 -20.82
N GLU A 408 5.85 -25.25 -20.01
CA GLU A 408 5.42 -24.75 -18.71
C GLU A 408 6.61 -24.48 -17.75
N LYS A 409 7.50 -25.46 -17.58
CA LYS A 409 8.67 -25.32 -16.69
C LYS A 409 9.68 -24.30 -17.22
N ALA A 410 9.82 -24.21 -18.54
CA ALA A 410 10.68 -23.22 -19.17
C ALA A 410 10.14 -21.80 -18.93
N THR A 411 8.84 -21.58 -19.14
CA THR A 411 8.16 -20.32 -18.86
C THR A 411 8.27 -19.94 -17.38
N GLN A 412 8.01 -20.85 -16.45
CA GLN A 412 8.19 -20.61 -15.00
C GLN A 412 9.61 -20.17 -14.66
N LEU A 413 10.64 -20.79 -15.26
CA LEU A 413 12.04 -20.45 -15.01
C LEU A 413 12.37 -19.03 -15.51
N ILE A 414 11.88 -18.65 -16.70
CA ILE A 414 12.06 -17.32 -17.27
C ILE A 414 11.38 -16.26 -16.40
N VAL A 415 10.11 -16.47 -16.05
CA VAL A 415 9.34 -15.54 -15.20
C VAL A 415 9.99 -15.38 -13.82
N LYS A 416 10.46 -16.47 -13.22
CA LYS A 416 11.18 -16.44 -11.95
C LYS A 416 12.45 -15.58 -12.04
N GLY A 417 13.29 -15.81 -13.04
CA GLY A 417 14.51 -15.03 -13.24
C GLY A 417 14.22 -13.55 -13.53
N PHE A 418 13.08 -13.25 -14.16
CA PHE A 418 12.63 -11.89 -14.42
C PHE A 418 12.27 -11.13 -13.14
N VAL A 419 11.54 -11.75 -12.21
CA VAL A 419 11.10 -11.08 -10.96
C VAL A 419 12.14 -11.09 -9.85
N GLU A 420 13.02 -12.11 -9.80
CA GLU A 420 13.99 -12.36 -8.71
C GLU A 420 14.83 -11.14 -8.28
N PRO A 421 15.31 -10.26 -9.19
CA PRO A 421 16.08 -9.07 -8.79
C PRO A 421 15.32 -8.13 -7.84
N MET A 422 13.98 -8.08 -7.92
CA MET A 422 13.13 -7.24 -7.08
C MET A 422 12.70 -7.93 -5.78
N LEU A 423 13.03 -9.22 -5.59
CA LEU A 423 12.58 -10.00 -4.43
C LEU A 423 13.59 -10.03 -3.26
N LYS A 424 14.76 -9.39 -3.39
CA LYS A 424 15.87 -9.53 -2.44
C LYS A 424 15.56 -9.08 -1.02
N ASP A 425 14.75 -8.03 -0.87
CA ASP A 425 14.39 -7.42 0.41
C ASP A 425 12.96 -7.77 0.86
N ILE A 426 12.32 -8.73 0.18
CA ILE A 426 10.97 -9.21 0.51
C ILE A 426 11.10 -10.39 1.49
N PRO A 427 10.25 -10.45 2.54
CA PRO A 427 10.20 -11.59 3.45
C PRO A 427 10.02 -12.93 2.73
N ILE A 428 10.64 -13.98 3.28
CA ILE A 428 10.71 -15.28 2.61
C ILE A 428 9.33 -15.90 2.39
N GLU A 429 8.36 -15.61 3.27
CA GLU A 429 6.97 -16.07 3.20
C GLU A 429 6.32 -15.61 1.89
N PHE A 430 6.49 -14.35 1.52
CA PHE A 430 5.92 -13.78 0.30
C PHE A 430 6.69 -14.22 -0.94
N VAL A 431 8.00 -14.44 -0.83
CA VAL A 431 8.78 -15.05 -1.92
C VAL A 431 8.23 -16.44 -2.25
N VAL A 432 7.77 -17.22 -1.27
CA VAL A 432 7.12 -18.51 -1.50
C VAL A 432 5.77 -18.33 -2.20
N GLU A 433 4.94 -17.37 -1.77
CA GLU A 433 3.65 -17.09 -2.40
C GLU A 433 3.80 -16.64 -3.87
N ILE A 434 4.72 -15.71 -4.14
CA ILE A 434 5.03 -15.24 -5.49
C ILE A 434 5.42 -16.42 -6.39
N LYS A 435 6.29 -17.31 -5.91
CA LYS A 435 6.70 -18.52 -6.66
C LYS A 435 5.49 -19.41 -6.97
N LYS A 436 4.60 -19.62 -5.99
CA LYS A 436 3.40 -20.44 -6.18
C LYS A 436 2.43 -19.82 -7.20
N ILE A 437 2.25 -18.50 -7.19
CA ILE A 437 1.43 -17.79 -8.18
C ILE A 437 2.03 -17.95 -9.58
N ILE A 438 3.34 -17.79 -9.72
CA ILE A 438 4.05 -18.01 -11.00
C ILE A 438 3.84 -19.45 -11.48
N GLU A 439 3.93 -20.44 -10.59
CA GLU A 439 3.70 -21.84 -10.95
C GLU A 439 2.26 -22.07 -11.46
N LEU A 440 1.26 -21.61 -10.70
CA LEU A 440 -0.16 -21.77 -11.03
C LEU A 440 -0.53 -21.09 -12.35
N ALA A 441 -0.11 -19.84 -12.54
CA ALA A 441 -0.51 -19.07 -13.69
C ALA A 441 0.11 -19.57 -15.00
N VAL A 442 1.27 -20.22 -14.93
CA VAL A 442 1.91 -20.85 -16.10
C VAL A 442 1.34 -22.24 -16.40
N SER A 443 0.86 -22.96 -15.39
CA SER A 443 0.22 -24.28 -15.54
C SER A 443 -1.19 -24.25 -16.16
N GLY A 444 -1.75 -23.06 -16.40
CA GLY A 444 -3.12 -22.90 -16.92
C GLY A 444 -4.20 -23.37 -15.92
N GLY A 445 -3.88 -23.40 -14.63
CA GLY A 445 -4.72 -23.98 -13.59
C GLY A 445 -5.79 -23.02 -13.06
N PHE A 446 -6.96 -23.03 -13.71
CA PHE A 446 -8.26 -22.74 -13.08
C PHE A 446 -9.27 -23.83 -13.45
#